data_AF-A0A2T4LJF8-F1
#
_entry.id   AF-A0A2T4LJF8-F1
#
_cell.length_a   1.000
_cell.length_b   1.000
_cell.length_c   1.000
_cell.angle_alpha   90.00
_cell.angle_beta   90.00
_cell.angle_gamma   90.00
#
_symmetry.space_group_name_H-M   'P 1'
#
loop_
_entity.id
_entity.type
_entity.pdbx_description
1 polymer ?
#
loop_
_entity_poly.entity_id
_entity_poly.type
_entity_poly.pdbx_seq_one_letter_code
_entity_poly.pdbx_strand_id
1 'polypeptide(L)'
;KMPHKETTPEAPDSKSNVEHVNVEVTTKGESTKLEVKYTDTNGQPSSIIANKNGGVWALNKEVPHIELDETTGKVTVGYQAVQAESEVVAIETKGNSDVSTESKVTMPRKEATPDSPAIEASEEYV
;
A
#
# COMPACT_ATOMS: atom_id res chain seq x y z
N LYS A 1 17.69 29.27 21.44
CA LYS A 1 18.11 28.58 20.20
C LYS A 1 16.85 28.05 19.54
N MET A 2 16.47 28.55 18.36
CA MET A 2 15.31 28.01 17.63
C MET A 2 15.69 26.62 17.08
N PRO A 3 14.79 25.63 17.08
CA PRO A 3 15.05 24.36 16.42
C PRO A 3 15.25 24.60 14.92
N HIS A 4 16.27 23.99 14.33
CA HIS A 4 16.46 24.00 12.88
C HIS A 4 15.48 23.01 12.24
N LYS A 5 14.93 23.37 11.07
CA LYS A 5 14.07 22.50 10.26
C LYS A 5 14.93 21.48 9.50
N GLU A 6 14.50 20.23 9.47
CA GLU A 6 15.17 19.15 8.73
C GLU A 6 14.83 19.17 7.24
N THR A 7 15.69 18.59 6.41
CA THR A 7 15.50 18.48 4.95
C THR A 7 14.34 17.55 4.60
N THR A 8 13.46 17.99 3.70
CA THR A 8 12.32 17.19 3.18
C THR A 8 12.81 15.87 2.59
N PRO A 9 12.21 14.72 2.95
CA PRO A 9 12.58 13.43 2.38
C PRO A 9 12.20 13.30 0.90
N GLU A 10 12.77 12.31 0.23
CA GLU A 10 12.31 11.89 -1.09
C GLU A 10 10.93 11.23 -1.01
N ALA A 11 10.25 11.09 -2.14
CA ALA A 11 8.97 10.39 -2.22
C ALA A 11 9.16 8.86 -2.13
N PRO A 12 8.22 8.12 -1.52
CA PRO A 12 8.27 6.66 -1.47
C PRO A 12 8.12 6.04 -2.87
N ASP A 13 8.73 4.87 -3.08
CA ASP A 13 8.44 4.04 -4.26
C ASP A 13 7.22 3.15 -4.00
N SER A 14 6.23 3.23 -4.88
CA SER A 14 5.00 2.43 -4.80
C SER A 14 4.85 1.54 -6.03
N LYS A 15 4.67 0.22 -5.83
CA LYS A 15 4.54 -0.75 -6.93
C LYS A 15 3.35 -1.68 -6.69
N SER A 16 2.53 -1.93 -7.71
CA SER A 16 1.48 -2.95 -7.68
C SER A 16 1.96 -4.27 -8.29
N ASN A 17 1.53 -5.39 -7.71
CA ASN A 17 1.75 -6.73 -8.24
C ASN A 17 0.40 -7.35 -8.61
N VAL A 18 0.27 -7.87 -9.85
CA VAL A 18 -0.97 -8.45 -10.37
C VAL A 18 -1.06 -9.95 -10.08
N GLU A 19 0.07 -10.65 -9.97
CA GLU A 19 0.14 -12.08 -9.62
C GLU A 19 -0.17 -12.29 -8.13
N HIS A 20 0.34 -11.41 -7.26
CA HIS A 20 -0.05 -11.27 -5.87
C HIS A 20 -0.73 -9.91 -5.73
N VAL A 21 -2.07 -9.85 -5.78
CA VAL A 21 -2.86 -8.61 -5.83
C VAL A 21 -2.60 -7.74 -4.58
N ASN A 22 -1.54 -6.93 -4.63
CA ASN A 22 -1.07 -6.10 -3.55
C ASN A 22 -0.37 -4.84 -4.07
N VAL A 23 -0.22 -3.87 -3.18
CA VAL A 23 0.57 -2.65 -3.35
C VAL A 23 1.69 -2.65 -2.31
N GLU A 24 2.93 -2.53 -2.77
CA GLU A 24 4.10 -2.35 -1.91
C GLU A 24 4.51 -0.88 -1.93
N VAL A 25 4.64 -0.29 -0.73
CA VAL A 25 5.13 1.08 -0.52
C VAL A 25 6.44 0.98 0.24
N THR A 26 7.54 1.35 -0.40
CA THR A 26 8.89 1.31 0.19
C THR A 26 9.34 2.70 0.58
N THR A 27 9.79 2.84 1.83
CA THR A 27 10.25 4.13 2.32
C THR A 27 11.64 4.50 1.82
N LYS A 28 11.92 5.79 1.58
CA LYS A 28 13.23 6.25 1.11
C LYS A 28 14.06 6.94 2.17
N GLY A 29 15.37 6.75 2.08
CA GLY A 29 16.40 7.56 2.73
C GLY A 29 16.34 7.55 4.26
N GLU A 30 15.79 8.63 4.82
CA GLU A 30 15.84 8.98 6.25
C GLU A 30 14.43 9.26 6.85
N SER A 31 13.37 8.83 6.17
CA SER A 31 12.00 9.04 6.63
C SER A 31 11.75 8.44 8.02
N THR A 32 11.02 9.17 8.85
CA THR A 32 10.65 8.76 10.21
C THR A 32 9.16 8.48 10.37
N LYS A 33 8.35 8.88 9.38
CA LYS A 33 6.91 8.63 9.35
C LYS A 33 6.47 8.46 7.90
N LEU A 34 5.64 7.44 7.66
CA LEU A 34 4.95 7.15 6.41
C LEU A 34 3.44 7.15 6.68
N GLU A 35 2.68 7.91 5.91
CA GLU A 35 1.23 7.90 5.91
C GLU A 35 0.73 7.28 4.60
N VAL A 36 -0.11 6.25 4.70
CA VAL A 36 -0.76 5.61 3.54
C VAL A 36 -2.26 5.82 3.63
N LYS A 37 -2.83 6.46 2.62
CA LYS A 37 -4.27 6.72 2.44
C LYS A 37 -4.80 5.79 1.37
N TYR A 38 -5.95 5.19 1.63
CA TYR A 38 -6.58 4.23 0.73
C TYR A 38 -8.10 4.25 0.91
N THR A 39 -8.82 3.71 -0.07
CA THR A 39 -10.25 3.45 0.04
C THR A 39 -10.45 2.00 0.47
N ASP A 40 -11.10 1.74 1.61
CA ASP A 40 -11.35 0.36 2.04
C ASP A 40 -12.43 -0.32 1.18
N THR A 41 -12.62 -1.63 1.39
CA THR A 41 -13.54 -2.45 0.59
C THR A 41 -15.01 -2.01 0.65
N ASN A 42 -15.39 -1.16 1.61
CA ASN A 42 -16.74 -0.58 1.69
C ASN A 42 -16.85 0.77 0.96
N GLY A 43 -15.79 1.20 0.26
CA GLY A 43 -15.75 2.51 -0.41
C GLY A 43 -15.45 3.68 0.53
N GLN A 44 -15.04 3.41 1.77
CA GLN A 44 -14.82 4.46 2.77
C GLN A 44 -13.34 4.88 2.78
N PRO A 45 -13.04 6.19 2.94
CA PRO A 45 -11.66 6.65 3.02
C PRO A 45 -11.04 6.22 4.35
N SER A 46 -9.87 5.59 4.26
CA SER A 46 -9.12 5.05 5.38
C SER A 46 -7.64 5.44 5.29
N SER A 47 -6.95 5.41 6.43
CA SER A 47 -5.50 5.65 6.47
C SER A 47 -4.80 4.85 7.55
N ILE A 48 -3.52 4.57 7.33
CA ILE A 48 -2.57 4.04 8.31
C ILE A 48 -1.33 4.93 8.37
N ILE A 49 -0.64 4.87 9.49
CA ILE A 49 0.60 5.62 9.73
C ILE A 49 1.63 4.65 10.28
N ALA A 50 2.76 4.51 9.59
CA ALA A 50 3.95 3.85 10.11
C ALA A 50 4.91 4.92 10.68
N ASN A 51 5.43 4.70 11.88
CA ASN A 51 6.41 5.60 12.52
C ASN A 51 7.67 4.83 12.86
N LYS A 52 8.83 5.43 12.59
CA LYS A 52 10.15 4.90 12.93
C LYS A 52 10.59 5.45 14.29
N ASN A 53 10.79 4.57 15.26
CA ASN A 53 11.30 4.93 16.58
C ASN A 53 12.52 4.08 16.92
N GLY A 54 13.67 4.71 17.18
CA GLY A 54 14.91 3.99 17.50
C GLY A 54 15.39 3.04 16.39
N GLY A 55 15.00 3.28 15.13
CA GLY A 55 15.34 2.42 13.99
C GLY A 55 14.30 1.35 13.65
N VAL A 56 13.29 1.15 14.51
CA VAL A 56 12.22 0.17 14.31
C VAL A 56 10.95 0.88 13.87
N TRP A 57 10.31 0.37 12.83
CA TRP A 57 9.03 0.87 12.35
C TRP A 57 7.86 0.18 13.04
N ALA A 58 6.82 0.94 13.35
CA ALA A 58 5.57 0.42 13.91
C ALA A 58 4.36 1.12 13.29
N LEU A 59 3.28 0.36 13.04
CA LEU A 59 2.00 0.91 12.62
C LEU A 59 1.28 1.55 13.81
N ASN A 60 0.52 2.61 13.55
CA ASN A 60 -0.34 3.25 14.53
C ASN A 60 -1.56 2.39 14.92
N LYS A 61 -1.95 1.46 14.04
CA LYS A 61 -3.03 0.49 14.25
C LYS A 61 -2.75 -0.75 13.41
N GLU A 62 -3.15 -1.91 13.92
CA GLU A 62 -3.17 -3.13 13.12
C GLU A 62 -4.38 -3.11 12.18
N VAL A 63 -4.15 -3.42 10.91
CA VAL A 63 -5.19 -3.54 9.90
C VAL A 63 -5.02 -4.89 9.21
N PRO A 64 -6.07 -5.74 9.17
CA PRO A 64 -6.01 -7.00 8.45
C PRO A 64 -5.53 -6.81 7.00
N HIS A 65 -4.67 -7.71 6.52
CA HIS A 65 -4.12 -7.68 5.16
C HIS A 65 -3.24 -6.47 4.84
N ILE A 66 -2.80 -5.74 5.86
CA ILE A 66 -1.74 -4.74 5.74
C ILE A 66 -0.58 -5.16 6.64
N GLU A 67 0.60 -5.26 6.04
CA GLU A 67 1.81 -5.70 6.73
C GLU A 67 2.87 -4.60 6.69
N LEU A 68 3.66 -4.51 7.75
CA LEU A 68 4.78 -3.59 7.86
C LEU A 68 6.05 -4.40 8.14
N ASP A 69 7.07 -4.19 7.31
CA ASP A 69 8.43 -4.60 7.63
C ASP A 69 9.03 -3.59 8.62
N GLU A 70 9.20 -4.03 9.88
CA GLU A 70 9.69 -3.18 10.97
C GLU A 70 11.13 -2.67 10.74
N THR A 71 11.90 -3.32 9.86
CA THR A 71 13.31 -2.97 9.62
C THR A 71 13.44 -1.97 8.48
N THR A 72 12.69 -2.15 7.40
CA THR A 72 12.77 -1.33 6.19
C THR A 72 11.70 -0.23 6.14
N GLY A 73 10.64 -0.35 6.93
CA GLY A 73 9.47 0.51 6.85
C GLY A 73 8.58 0.21 5.65
N LYS A 74 8.82 -0.89 4.93
CA LYS A 74 8.03 -1.29 3.77
C LYS A 74 6.62 -1.69 4.21
N VAL A 75 5.62 -1.03 3.65
CA VAL A 75 4.21 -1.36 3.88
C VAL A 75 3.68 -2.16 2.68
N THR A 76 3.12 -3.32 2.95
CA THR A 76 2.45 -4.16 1.94
C THR A 76 0.95 -4.12 2.20
N VAL A 77 0.19 -3.61 1.24
CA VAL A 77 -1.26 -3.48 1.31
C VAL A 77 -1.90 -4.52 0.41
N GLY A 78 -2.62 -5.47 0.96
CA GLY A 78 -3.33 -6.51 0.21
C GLY A 78 -4.68 -6.04 -0.33
N TYR A 79 -5.16 -6.64 -1.43
CA TYR A 79 -6.45 -6.32 -2.07
C TYR A 79 -7.67 -6.54 -1.17
N GLN A 80 -7.51 -7.28 -0.08
CA GLN A 80 -8.58 -7.54 0.88
C GLN A 80 -8.83 -6.34 1.81
N ALA A 81 -7.87 -5.41 1.91
CA ALA A 81 -8.00 -4.21 2.73
C ALA A 81 -8.48 -2.99 1.93
N VAL A 82 -8.35 -3.02 0.61
CA VAL A 82 -8.53 -1.85 -0.28
C VAL A 82 -9.49 -2.20 -1.40
N GLN A 83 -10.37 -1.27 -1.75
CA GLN A 83 -11.23 -1.41 -2.92
C GLN A 83 -10.37 -1.55 -4.19
N ALA A 84 -10.67 -2.58 -5.00
CA ALA A 84 -10.01 -2.79 -6.28
C ALA A 84 -10.11 -1.54 -7.17
N GLU A 85 -9.06 -1.27 -7.94
CA GLU A 85 -8.97 -0.13 -8.88
C GLU A 85 -8.99 1.25 -8.18
N SER A 86 -8.89 1.30 -6.85
CA SER A 86 -8.81 2.55 -6.09
C SER A 86 -7.38 3.04 -5.97
N GLU A 87 -7.23 4.36 -5.80
CA GLU A 87 -5.93 4.99 -5.60
C GLU A 87 -5.44 4.78 -4.16
N VAL A 88 -4.18 4.36 -4.03
CA VAL A 88 -3.43 4.33 -2.78
C VAL A 88 -2.39 5.44 -2.85
N VAL A 89 -2.41 6.33 -1.86
CA VAL A 89 -1.53 7.50 -1.79
C VAL A 89 -0.61 7.36 -0.58
N ALA A 90 0.69 7.53 -0.80
CA ALA A 90 1.72 7.43 0.22
C ALA A 90 2.51 8.74 0.37
N ILE A 91 2.73 9.18 1.60
CA ILE A 91 3.39 10.44 1.93
C ILE A 91 4.38 10.20 3.07
N GLU A 92 5.57 10.77 2.96
CA GLU A 92 6.62 10.63 3.98
C GLU A 92 6.95 11.93 4.70
N THR A 93 7.54 11.81 5.88
CA THR A 93 8.08 12.92 6.66
C THR A 93 9.33 12.47 7.42
N LYS A 94 10.29 13.39 7.59
CA LYS A 94 11.50 13.21 8.39
C LYS A 94 11.47 14.18 9.57
N GLY A 95 11.34 13.68 10.80
CA GLY A 95 11.30 14.49 12.01
C GLY A 95 10.38 15.71 11.90
N ASN A 96 10.95 16.93 11.95
CA ASN A 96 10.19 18.18 11.82
C ASN A 96 10.17 18.79 10.40
N SER A 97 10.61 18.03 9.39
CA SER A 97 10.59 18.44 7.98
C SER A 97 9.18 18.69 7.46
N ASP A 98 9.11 19.27 6.26
CA ASP A 98 7.90 19.24 5.45
C ASP A 98 7.59 17.80 4.99
N VAL A 99 6.35 17.61 4.52
CA VAL A 99 5.94 16.35 3.89
C VAL A 99 6.64 16.16 2.53
N SER A 100 6.97 14.92 2.18
CA SER A 100 7.44 14.55 0.84
C SER A 100 6.35 14.77 -0.20
N THR A 101 6.75 14.74 -1.47
CA THR A 101 5.80 14.60 -2.59
C THR A 101 5.01 13.31 -2.46
N GLU A 102 3.73 13.37 -2.81
CA GLU A 102 2.83 12.21 -2.78
C GLU A 102 3.26 11.17 -3.83
N SER A 103 3.32 9.90 -3.42
CA SER A 103 3.44 8.75 -4.31
C SER A 103 2.06 8.13 -4.50
N LYS A 104 1.68 7.87 -5.74
CA LYS A 104 0.34 7.37 -6.09
C LYS A 104 0.46 6.07 -6.85
N VAL A 105 -0.32 5.09 -6.45
CA VAL A 105 -0.40 3.78 -7.11
C VAL A 105 -1.84 3.29 -7.09
N THR A 106 -2.27 2.67 -8.18
CA THR A 106 -3.62 2.10 -8.26
C THR A 106 -3.60 0.66 -7.78
N MET A 107 -4.57 0.32 -6.93
CA MET A 107 -4.75 -1.04 -6.46
C MET A 107 -5.15 -1.95 -7.63
N PRO A 108 -4.39 -3.01 -7.94
CA PRO A 108 -4.71 -3.87 -9.08
C PRO A 108 -6.03 -4.59 -8.85
N ARG A 109 -6.80 -4.77 -9.92
CA ARG A 109 -7.98 -5.65 -9.91
C ARG A 109 -7.50 -7.09 -9.97
N LYS A 110 -8.12 -7.98 -9.19
CA LYS A 110 -7.94 -9.42 -9.37
C LYS A 110 -8.60 -9.83 -10.69
N GLU A 111 -7.85 -10.49 -11.57
CA GLU A 111 -8.45 -11.11 -12.76
C GLU A 111 -9.42 -12.22 -12.32
N ALA A 112 -10.59 -12.27 -12.96
CA ALA A 112 -11.51 -13.38 -12.73
C ALA A 112 -10.83 -14.67 -13.21
N THR A 113 -10.91 -15.75 -12.43
CA THR A 113 -10.57 -17.08 -12.93
C THR A 113 -11.39 -17.30 -14.19
N PRO A 114 -10.78 -17.62 -15.35
CA PRO A 114 -11.55 -17.89 -16.55
C PRO A 114 -12.57 -19.01 -16.25
N ASP A 115 -13.80 -18.83 -16.70
CA ASP A 115 -14.84 -19.86 -16.61
C ASP A 115 -14.28 -21.17 -17.17
N SER A 116 -14.54 -22.27 -16.47
CA SER A 116 -14.12 -23.59 -16.94
C SER A 116 -14.73 -23.82 -18.34
N PRO A 117 -14.00 -24.43 -19.28
CA PRO A 117 -14.54 -24.72 -20.60
C PRO A 117 -15.81 -25.56 -20.46
N ALA A 118 -16.91 -25.08 -21.02
CA ALA A 118 -18.12 -25.87 -21.15
C ALA A 118 -17.86 -26.98 -22.18
N ILE A 119 -17.80 -28.23 -21.72
CA ILE A 119 -17.89 -29.42 -22.57
C ILE A 119 -19.36 -29.62 -22.94
N GLU A 120 -19.76 -29.16 -24.13
CA GLU A 120 -20.99 -29.61 -24.76
C GLU A 120 -20.76 -31.03 -25.32
N ALA A 121 -21.21 -32.05 -24.58
CA ALA A 121 -21.32 -33.38 -25.13
C ALA A 121 -22.53 -33.40 -26.08
N SER A 122 -22.28 -33.38 -27.38
CA SER A 122 -23.29 -33.77 -28.36
C SER A 122 -23.43 -35.30 -28.31
N GLU A 123 -24.44 -35.79 -27.58
CA GLU A 123 -24.96 -37.14 -27.78
C GLU A 123 -25.65 -37.18 -29.15
N GLU A 124 -24.88 -37.45 -30.20
CA GLU A 124 -25.41 -37.94 -31.47
C GLU A 124 -25.85 -39.39 -31.26
N TYR A 125 -27.16 -39.59 -31.13
CA TYR A 125 -27.78 -40.91 -31.21
C TYR A 125 -27.57 -41.47 -32.63
N VAL A 126 -26.89 -42.61 -32.73
CA VAL A 126 -26.85 -43.49 -33.91
C VAL A 126 -27.46 -44.84 -33.59
#